data_AF-A0A7W0SM89-F1
#
_entry.id   AF-A0A7W0SM89-F1
#
_cell.length_a   1.000
_cell.length_b   1.000
_cell.length_c   1.000
_cell.angle_alpha   90.00
_cell.angle_beta   90.00
_cell.angle_gamma   90.00
#
_symmetry.space_group_name_H-M   'P 1'
#
loop_
_entity.id
_entity.type
_entity.pdbx_description
1 polymer ?
#
loop_
_entity_poly.entity_id
_entity_poly.type
_entity_poly.pdbx_seq_one_letter_code
_entity_poly.pdbx_strand_id
1 'polypeptide(L)'
;MGVGGPAPYAVTIGSGAAENVVAAAEGARRVAIIHGSQPAQALSRIHAQLSAAGHEVLALGVPDGEAGKHLDVARRCWDALGEHGFTRSDVIVGFGGGAVTDLAGFVAATWLRGVRLINLPTTLLGMVDAAVGGKTAINVSAGKNLVGAFHPPMAVLADLGLLDTLPLAEYRSGLAEVVKCGFIADPGILELLAADPTGRARQAELVVRAVRVKAEVVSEDLTDTGRREMLNYGHTLGHAIESASGYSVR
;
A
#
# COMPACT_ATOMS: atom_id res chain seq x y z
N MET A 1 -7.73 -8.27 -10.46
CA MET A 1 -7.55 -9.62 -9.86
C MET A 1 -8.08 -9.64 -8.44
N GLY A 2 -8.38 -10.81 -7.87
CA GLY A 2 -8.96 -10.90 -6.52
C GLY A 2 -7.95 -11.42 -5.50
N VAL A 3 -8.09 -10.97 -4.25
CA VAL A 3 -7.50 -11.61 -3.06
C VAL A 3 -8.65 -12.24 -2.28
N GLY A 4 -8.52 -13.53 -1.97
CA GLY A 4 -9.51 -14.30 -1.23
C GLY A 4 -9.36 -14.14 0.29
N GLY A 5 -9.80 -15.16 1.03
CA GLY A 5 -9.79 -15.18 2.48
C GLY A 5 -11.09 -14.65 3.11
N PRO A 6 -11.07 -14.33 4.42
CA PRO A 6 -12.27 -13.97 5.18
C PRO A 6 -12.92 -12.65 4.75
N ALA A 7 -12.12 -11.75 4.19
CA ALA A 7 -12.54 -10.44 3.69
C ALA A 7 -11.93 -10.24 2.29
N PRO A 8 -12.55 -10.81 1.24
CA PRO A 8 -12.02 -10.76 -0.11
C PRO A 8 -12.08 -9.34 -0.68
N TYR A 9 -11.12 -8.99 -1.52
CA TYR A 9 -11.04 -7.67 -2.14
C TYR A 9 -10.41 -7.72 -3.54
N ALA A 10 -10.64 -6.67 -4.32
CA ALA A 10 -10.10 -6.55 -5.67
C ALA A 10 -8.81 -5.71 -5.70
N VAL A 11 -7.87 -6.14 -6.54
CA VAL A 11 -6.70 -5.38 -6.96
C VAL A 11 -6.85 -5.02 -8.43
N THR A 12 -7.00 -3.73 -8.72
CA THR A 12 -7.08 -3.16 -10.07
C THR A 12 -5.71 -2.62 -10.45
N ILE A 13 -5.14 -3.13 -11.54
CA ILE A 13 -3.79 -2.79 -12.01
C ILE A 13 -3.92 -2.29 -13.44
N GLY A 14 -3.33 -1.13 -13.73
CA GLY A 14 -3.31 -0.56 -15.07
C GLY A 14 -3.09 0.94 -15.04
N SER A 15 -2.79 1.54 -16.18
CA SER A 15 -2.76 3.01 -16.29
C SER A 15 -4.17 3.56 -16.09
N GLY A 16 -4.30 4.59 -15.25
CA GLY A 16 -5.61 5.16 -14.90
C GLY A 16 -6.38 4.35 -13.85
N ALA A 17 -5.78 3.33 -13.22
CA ALA A 17 -6.47 2.55 -12.18
C ALA A 17 -6.97 3.43 -11.03
N ALA A 18 -6.31 4.55 -10.73
CA ALA A 18 -6.71 5.52 -9.72
C ALA A 18 -8.09 6.14 -10.00
N GLU A 19 -8.54 6.18 -11.25
CA GLU A 19 -9.86 6.74 -11.63
C GLU A 19 -11.03 5.92 -11.05
N ASN A 20 -10.77 4.66 -10.66
CA ASN A 20 -11.76 3.80 -10.01
C ASN A 20 -12.00 4.16 -8.53
N VAL A 21 -11.31 5.17 -7.99
CA VAL A 21 -11.45 5.58 -6.57
C VAL A 21 -12.86 5.99 -6.21
N VAL A 22 -13.59 6.64 -7.12
CA VAL A 22 -15.00 7.04 -6.91
C VAL A 22 -15.89 5.80 -6.78
N ALA A 23 -15.74 4.83 -7.68
CA ALA A 23 -16.49 3.59 -7.63
C ALA A 23 -16.14 2.79 -6.36
N ALA A 24 -14.86 2.75 -5.98
CA ALA A 24 -14.42 2.07 -4.76
C ALA A 24 -14.95 2.75 -3.48
N ALA A 25 -15.17 4.06 -3.50
CA ALA A 25 -15.71 4.84 -2.38
C ALA A 25 -17.24 4.90 -2.34
N GLU A 26 -17.94 4.16 -3.21
CA GLU A 26 -19.41 4.16 -3.27
C GLU A 26 -20.04 3.92 -1.89
N GLY A 27 -21.14 4.65 -1.62
CA GLY A 27 -21.85 4.62 -0.34
C GLY A 27 -21.16 5.37 0.81
N ALA A 28 -19.95 5.89 0.64
CA ALA A 28 -19.34 6.79 1.61
C ALA A 28 -19.92 8.19 1.47
N ARG A 29 -20.22 8.85 2.60
CA ARG A 29 -20.46 10.29 2.58
C ARG A 29 -19.13 11.04 2.61
N ARG A 30 -18.20 10.60 3.46
CA ARG A 30 -16.89 11.24 3.66
C ARG A 30 -15.75 10.32 3.24
N VAL A 31 -14.71 10.94 2.70
CA VAL A 31 -13.47 10.26 2.31
C VAL A 31 -12.29 10.99 2.93
N ALA A 32 -11.52 10.29 3.76
CA ALA A 32 -10.24 10.80 4.27
C ALA A 32 -9.11 10.27 3.40
N ILE A 33 -8.36 11.14 2.73
CA ILE A 33 -7.18 10.78 1.96
C ILE A 33 -5.95 11.02 2.85
N ILE A 34 -5.33 9.96 3.35
CA ILE A 34 -4.05 10.03 4.07
C ILE A 34 -2.93 9.93 3.03
N HIS A 35 -2.09 10.96 2.94
CA HIS A 35 -1.12 11.06 1.84
C HIS A 35 0.27 11.56 2.26
N GLY A 36 1.29 11.08 1.54
CA GLY A 36 2.64 11.67 1.57
C GLY A 36 2.73 12.94 0.72
N SER A 37 3.94 13.45 0.48
CA SER A 37 4.16 14.69 -0.27
C SER A 37 4.03 14.53 -1.79
N GLN A 38 4.22 13.32 -2.33
CA GLN A 38 4.23 13.05 -3.77
C GLN A 38 3.42 11.80 -4.16
N PRO A 39 2.80 11.76 -5.35
CA PRO A 39 2.75 12.82 -6.37
C PRO A 39 1.57 13.81 -6.19
N ALA A 40 1.89 15.09 -6.00
CA ALA A 40 0.91 16.12 -5.66
C ALA A 40 -0.17 16.35 -6.73
N GLN A 41 0.17 16.27 -8.02
CA GLN A 41 -0.81 16.46 -9.11
C GLN A 41 -1.86 15.34 -9.13
N ALA A 42 -1.45 14.10 -8.88
CA ALA A 42 -2.38 12.98 -8.83
C ALA A 42 -3.30 13.07 -7.62
N LEU A 43 -2.78 13.48 -6.45
CA LEU A 43 -3.59 13.78 -5.27
C LEU A 43 -4.68 14.81 -5.58
N SER A 44 -4.33 15.94 -6.22
CA SER A 44 -5.29 16.97 -6.60
C SER A 44 -6.38 16.42 -7.55
N ARG A 45 -6.00 15.57 -8.50
CA ARG A 45 -6.97 14.92 -9.41
C ARG A 45 -7.94 14.00 -8.65
N ILE A 46 -7.42 13.15 -7.77
CA ILE A 46 -8.22 12.22 -6.96
C ILE A 46 -9.18 12.98 -6.05
N HIS A 47 -8.69 14.02 -5.37
CA HIS A 47 -9.51 14.88 -4.54
C HIS A 47 -10.65 15.52 -5.36
N ALA A 48 -10.35 16.07 -6.54
CA ALA A 48 -11.34 16.70 -7.41
C ALA A 48 -12.39 15.70 -7.91
N GLN A 49 -11.97 14.48 -8.30
CA GLN A 49 -12.87 13.42 -8.75
C GLN A 49 -13.86 13.00 -7.64
N LEU A 50 -13.35 12.78 -6.42
CA LEU A 50 -14.20 12.43 -5.27
C LEU A 50 -15.15 13.56 -4.89
N SER A 51 -14.68 14.81 -4.90
CA SER A 51 -15.52 15.98 -4.62
C SER A 51 -16.62 16.15 -5.68
N ALA A 52 -16.28 15.98 -6.97
CA ALA A 52 -17.24 16.06 -8.08
C ALA A 52 -18.30 14.95 -8.02
N ALA A 53 -17.97 13.80 -7.43
CA ALA A 53 -18.91 12.72 -7.15
C ALA A 53 -19.78 12.94 -5.91
N GLY A 54 -19.62 14.08 -5.21
CA GLY A 54 -20.45 14.48 -4.06
C GLY A 54 -19.94 14.03 -2.70
N HIS A 55 -18.72 13.50 -2.60
CA HIS A 55 -18.11 13.16 -1.31
C HIS A 55 -17.58 14.41 -0.58
N GLU A 56 -17.70 14.41 0.75
CA GLU A 56 -16.96 15.34 1.61
C GLU A 56 -15.51 14.82 1.78
N VAL A 57 -14.55 15.45 1.12
CA VAL A 57 -13.16 14.97 1.07
C VAL A 57 -12.28 15.71 2.08
N LEU A 58 -11.59 14.95 2.93
CA LEU A 58 -10.60 15.44 3.89
C LEU A 58 -9.20 14.95 3.49
N ALA A 59 -8.31 15.85 3.08
CA ALA A 59 -6.91 15.50 2.80
C ALA A 59 -6.05 15.64 4.06
N LEU A 60 -5.40 14.55 4.48
CA LEU A 60 -4.53 14.47 5.66
C LEU A 60 -3.09 14.20 5.22
N GLY A 61 -2.30 15.28 5.13
CA GLY A 61 -0.88 15.19 4.84
C GLY A 61 -0.08 14.59 6.00
N VAL A 62 0.77 13.62 5.71
CA VAL A 62 1.67 12.97 6.67
C VAL A 62 3.12 13.05 6.21
N PRO A 63 4.10 12.95 7.13
CA PRO A 63 5.51 12.88 6.75
C PRO A 63 5.79 11.69 5.82
N ASP A 64 6.72 11.86 4.89
CA ASP A 64 7.10 10.79 3.97
C ASP A 64 7.91 9.69 4.65
N GLY A 65 7.81 8.49 4.07
CA GLY A 65 8.57 7.32 4.51
C GLY A 65 8.33 6.96 5.97
N GLU A 66 9.38 6.48 6.63
CA GLU A 66 9.30 5.96 8.01
C GLU A 66 8.88 7.00 9.06
N ALA A 67 9.11 8.29 8.80
CA ALA A 67 8.67 9.35 9.70
C ALA A 67 7.14 9.44 9.80
N GLY A 68 6.42 9.01 8.76
CA GLY A 68 4.96 8.91 8.75
C GLY A 68 4.43 7.82 9.67
N LYS A 69 5.25 6.84 10.06
CA LYS A 69 4.81 5.67 10.84
C LYS A 69 4.88 5.87 12.36
N HIS A 70 4.96 7.10 12.85
CA HIS A 70 4.99 7.37 14.28
C HIS A 70 3.59 7.38 14.90
N LEU A 71 3.44 6.93 16.15
CA LEU A 71 2.15 6.93 16.87
C LEU A 71 1.49 8.33 16.89
N ASP A 72 2.28 9.39 17.04
CA ASP A 72 1.77 10.76 17.02
C ASP A 72 1.16 11.17 15.67
N VAL A 73 1.62 10.58 14.57
CA VAL A 73 1.02 10.82 13.25
C VAL A 73 -0.35 10.16 13.19
N ALA A 74 -0.45 8.89 13.62
CA ALA A 74 -1.72 8.17 13.71
C ALA A 74 -2.72 8.89 14.63
N ARG A 75 -2.26 9.41 15.77
CA ARG A 75 -3.06 10.23 16.69
C ARG A 75 -3.67 11.43 16.00
N ARG A 76 -2.87 12.23 15.28
CA ARG A 76 -3.39 13.40 14.55
C ARG A 76 -4.42 13.01 13.48
N CYS A 77 -4.24 11.86 12.82
CA CYS A 77 -5.25 11.36 11.90
C CYS A 77 -6.57 11.06 12.62
N TRP A 78 -6.54 10.34 13.76
CA TRP A 78 -7.76 10.06 14.54
C TRP A 78 -8.45 11.33 15.05
N ASP A 79 -7.69 12.29 15.57
CA ASP A 79 -8.22 13.57 16.03
C ASP A 79 -8.97 14.29 14.89
N ALA A 80 -8.35 14.38 13.70
CA ALA A 80 -8.96 15.00 12.53
C ALA A 80 -10.22 14.26 12.05
N LEU A 81 -10.23 12.92 12.07
CA LEU A 81 -11.42 12.12 11.73
C LEU A 81 -12.57 12.42 12.70
N GLY A 82 -12.27 12.56 14.00
CA GLY A 82 -13.25 12.93 15.03
C GLY A 82 -13.82 14.33 14.84
N GLU A 83 -12.95 15.32 14.59
CA GLU A 83 -13.33 16.72 14.35
C GLU A 83 -14.23 16.87 13.11
N HIS A 84 -14.02 16.06 12.08
CA HIS A 84 -14.81 16.07 10.85
C HIS A 84 -16.00 15.11 10.88
N GLY A 85 -16.26 14.46 12.01
CA GLY A 85 -17.44 13.61 12.21
C GLY A 85 -17.47 12.34 11.36
N PHE A 86 -16.30 11.73 11.10
CA PHE A 86 -16.23 10.46 10.38
C PHE A 86 -16.94 9.33 11.13
N THR A 87 -17.70 8.54 10.38
CA THR A 87 -18.56 7.44 10.87
C THR A 87 -18.10 6.09 10.32
N ARG A 88 -18.78 5.01 10.74
CA ARG A 88 -18.46 3.64 10.27
C ARG A 88 -18.72 3.40 8.79
N SER A 89 -19.60 4.19 8.17
CA SER A 89 -19.90 4.10 6.74
C SER A 89 -18.92 4.88 5.87
N ASP A 90 -18.08 5.73 6.45
CA ASP A 90 -17.10 6.52 5.71
C ASP A 90 -15.86 5.66 5.38
N VAL A 91 -14.95 6.21 4.57
CA VAL A 91 -13.80 5.46 4.02
C VAL A 91 -12.50 6.24 4.14
N ILE A 92 -11.42 5.51 4.39
CA ILE A 92 -10.05 6.02 4.38
C ILE A 92 -9.36 5.56 3.10
N VAL A 93 -8.68 6.47 2.41
CA VAL A 93 -7.85 6.21 1.24
C VAL A 93 -6.39 6.42 1.65
N GLY A 94 -5.56 5.37 1.58
CA GLY A 94 -4.11 5.48 1.71
C GLY A 94 -3.47 5.80 0.36
N PHE A 95 -3.03 7.04 0.15
CA PHE A 95 -2.42 7.51 -1.10
C PHE A 95 -0.92 7.77 -0.91
N GLY A 96 -0.08 6.79 -1.21
CA GLY A 96 1.37 6.92 -1.05
C GLY A 96 2.14 5.62 -1.18
N GLY A 97 3.41 5.63 -0.76
CA GLY A 97 4.22 4.40 -0.65
C GLY A 97 3.81 3.52 0.53
N GLY A 98 4.57 2.44 0.76
CA GLY A 98 4.26 1.43 1.78
C GLY A 98 4.03 2.00 3.19
N ALA A 99 4.86 2.97 3.61
CA ALA A 99 4.71 3.61 4.91
C ALA A 99 3.38 4.37 5.08
N VAL A 100 2.90 5.03 4.02
CA VAL A 100 1.62 5.76 4.02
C VAL A 100 0.46 4.77 4.04
N THR A 101 0.50 3.70 3.23
CA THR A 101 -0.55 2.67 3.22
C THR A 101 -0.61 1.90 4.54
N ASP A 102 0.53 1.65 5.19
CA ASP A 102 0.58 1.03 6.51
C ASP A 102 -0.06 1.91 7.59
N LEU A 103 0.30 3.20 7.62
CA LEU A 103 -0.30 4.16 8.54
C LEU A 103 -1.82 4.27 8.29
N ALA A 104 -2.22 4.49 7.04
CA ALA A 104 -3.62 4.65 6.67
C ALA A 104 -4.43 3.39 7.04
N GLY A 105 -3.86 2.21 6.80
CA GLY A 105 -4.47 0.95 7.19
C GLY A 105 -4.59 0.79 8.70
N PHE A 106 -3.56 1.18 9.47
CA PHE A 106 -3.63 1.11 10.93
C PHE A 106 -4.65 2.10 11.50
N VAL A 107 -4.72 3.31 10.94
CA VAL A 107 -5.75 4.30 11.29
C VAL A 107 -7.14 3.74 10.97
N ALA A 108 -7.35 3.13 9.80
CA ALA A 108 -8.62 2.53 9.41
C ALA A 108 -9.02 1.34 10.30
N ALA A 109 -8.05 0.50 10.68
CA ALA A 109 -8.28 -0.67 11.54
C ALA A 109 -8.74 -0.28 12.94
N THR A 110 -8.26 0.86 13.45
CA THR A 110 -8.44 1.28 14.85
C THR A 110 -9.52 2.35 15.02
N TRP A 111 -9.79 3.15 13.99
CA TRP A 111 -10.87 4.13 14.02
C TRP A 111 -12.23 3.44 14.12
N LEU A 112 -13.02 3.77 15.14
CA LEU A 112 -14.33 3.17 15.43
C LEU A 112 -14.35 1.62 15.47
N ARG A 113 -13.19 1.00 15.73
CA ARG A 113 -12.90 -0.45 15.68
C ARG A 113 -12.91 -1.08 14.29
N GLY A 114 -12.67 -0.28 13.25
CA GLY A 114 -12.59 -0.73 11.87
C GLY A 114 -13.52 0.07 10.96
N VAL A 115 -12.94 0.72 9.95
CA VAL A 115 -13.65 1.35 8.84
C VAL A 115 -13.08 0.91 7.50
N ARG A 116 -13.78 1.24 6.42
CA ARG A 116 -13.38 0.85 5.06
C ARG A 116 -12.03 1.52 4.70
N LEU A 117 -11.19 0.75 4.02
CA LEU A 117 -9.87 1.17 3.54
C LEU A 117 -9.76 0.94 2.03
N ILE A 118 -9.30 1.93 1.29
CA ILE A 118 -8.86 1.80 -0.10
C ILE A 118 -7.36 2.12 -0.13
N ASN A 119 -6.54 1.23 -0.69
CA ASN A 119 -5.13 1.52 -0.90
C ASN A 119 -4.90 1.96 -2.34
N LEU A 120 -4.25 3.12 -2.51
CA LEU A 120 -3.83 3.66 -3.80
C LEU A 120 -2.30 3.85 -3.76
N PRO A 121 -1.53 2.76 -3.90
CA PRO A 121 -0.08 2.81 -3.79
C PRO A 121 0.56 3.62 -4.91
N THR A 122 1.52 4.49 -4.56
CA THR A 122 2.22 5.38 -5.51
C THR A 122 3.64 4.94 -5.83
N THR A 123 4.10 3.82 -5.24
CA THR A 123 5.44 3.25 -5.43
C THR A 123 5.35 1.82 -5.92
N LEU A 124 6.38 1.33 -6.61
CA LEU A 124 6.40 -0.06 -7.07
C LEU A 124 6.32 -1.03 -5.87
N LEU A 125 7.10 -0.78 -4.82
CA LEU A 125 7.06 -1.53 -3.56
C LEU A 125 5.65 -1.57 -2.96
N GLY A 126 4.96 -0.42 -2.92
CA GLY A 126 3.58 -0.35 -2.46
C GLY A 126 2.63 -1.19 -3.30
N MET A 127 2.76 -1.17 -4.63
CA MET A 127 1.88 -1.90 -5.53
C MET A 127 2.03 -3.42 -5.44
N VAL A 128 3.27 -3.92 -5.41
CA VAL A 128 3.55 -5.36 -5.47
C VAL A 128 3.61 -6.01 -4.10
N ASP A 129 3.80 -5.21 -3.05
CA ASP A 129 3.95 -5.69 -1.68
C ASP A 129 3.00 -4.95 -0.71
N ALA A 130 3.38 -3.79 -0.18
CA ALA A 130 2.75 -3.24 1.05
C ALA A 130 1.22 -3.06 0.98
N ALA A 131 0.66 -2.64 -0.16
CA ALA A 131 -0.79 -2.40 -0.28
C ALA A 131 -1.63 -3.69 -0.35
N VAL A 132 -0.99 -4.84 -0.60
CA VAL A 132 -1.63 -6.15 -0.76
C VAL A 132 -1.28 -7.01 0.44
N GLY A 133 -2.29 -7.52 1.16
CA GLY A 133 -2.08 -8.48 2.26
C GLY A 133 -2.61 -8.05 3.63
N GLY A 134 -3.15 -6.85 3.75
CA GLY A 134 -3.84 -6.36 4.96
C GLY A 134 -2.95 -6.20 6.20
N LYS A 135 -1.64 -6.39 6.11
CA LYS A 135 -0.73 -6.02 7.21
C LYS A 135 -0.65 -4.50 7.26
N THR A 136 -0.86 -3.95 8.44
CA THR A 136 -0.80 -2.52 8.71
C THR A 136 -0.07 -2.33 10.02
N ALA A 137 0.81 -1.33 10.12
CA ALA A 137 1.59 -1.15 11.33
C ALA A 137 2.16 0.25 11.47
N ILE A 138 2.46 0.62 12.72
CA ILE A 138 3.25 1.79 13.09
C ILE A 138 4.53 1.36 13.80
N ASN A 139 5.49 2.27 13.84
CA ASN A 139 6.76 2.09 14.52
C ASN A 139 6.64 2.58 15.97
N VAL A 140 7.32 1.88 16.87
CA VAL A 140 7.48 2.26 18.27
C VAL A 140 8.96 2.30 18.62
N SER A 141 9.31 2.83 19.79
CA SER A 141 10.71 2.90 20.25
C SER A 141 11.42 1.54 20.26
N ALA A 142 10.67 0.46 20.49
CA ALA A 142 11.19 -0.91 20.49
C ALA A 142 11.52 -1.45 19.08
N GLY A 143 10.99 -0.85 18.01
CA GLY A 143 11.26 -1.31 16.65
C GLY A 143 10.17 -0.95 15.63
N LYS A 144 10.48 -1.25 14.37
CA LYS A 144 9.57 -1.04 13.24
C LYS A 144 8.48 -2.10 13.19
N ASN A 145 7.29 -1.72 12.76
CA ASN A 145 6.17 -2.62 12.45
C ASN A 145 5.69 -3.54 13.59
N LEU A 146 6.11 -3.29 14.84
CA LEU A 146 5.78 -4.17 15.97
C LEU A 146 4.33 -3.99 16.45
N VAL A 147 3.74 -2.81 16.24
CA VAL A 147 2.35 -2.51 16.64
C VAL A 147 1.52 -2.32 15.38
N GLY A 148 0.53 -3.19 15.20
CA GLY A 148 -0.23 -3.24 13.96
C GLY A 148 -1.51 -4.05 14.04
N ALA A 149 -2.15 -4.22 12.89
CA ALA A 149 -3.35 -5.02 12.72
C ALA A 149 -3.38 -5.68 11.34
N PHE A 150 -4.04 -6.82 11.25
CA PHE A 150 -4.47 -7.41 9.98
C PHE A 150 -5.82 -6.79 9.59
N HIS A 151 -5.80 -5.81 8.68
CA HIS A 151 -6.96 -5.08 8.19
C HIS A 151 -6.93 -5.03 6.65
N PRO A 152 -7.56 -6.00 5.97
CA PRO A 152 -7.63 -6.01 4.51
C PRO A 152 -8.32 -4.75 3.95
N PRO A 153 -7.79 -4.14 2.88
CA PRO A 153 -8.51 -3.09 2.18
C PRO A 153 -9.74 -3.66 1.48
N MET A 154 -10.72 -2.82 1.13
CA MET A 154 -11.82 -3.21 0.23
C MET A 154 -11.41 -3.18 -1.25
N ALA A 155 -10.38 -2.39 -1.58
CA ALA A 155 -9.81 -2.29 -2.92
C ALA A 155 -8.35 -1.82 -2.88
N VAL A 156 -7.56 -2.30 -3.83
CA VAL A 156 -6.24 -1.77 -4.15
C VAL A 156 -6.25 -1.25 -5.58
N LEU A 157 -5.85 0.01 -5.78
CA LEU A 157 -5.82 0.69 -7.07
C LEU A 157 -4.37 1.01 -7.44
N ALA A 158 -3.73 0.09 -8.17
CA ALA A 158 -2.34 0.19 -8.59
C ALA A 158 -2.24 0.86 -9.97
N ASP A 159 -2.20 2.20 -9.96
CA ASP A 159 -2.09 2.99 -11.18
C ASP A 159 -0.65 3.04 -11.70
N LEU A 160 -0.39 2.34 -12.80
CA LEU A 160 0.94 2.22 -13.37
C LEU A 160 1.51 3.56 -13.85
N GLY A 161 0.67 4.54 -14.19
CA GLY A 161 1.12 5.87 -14.60
C GLY A 161 1.78 6.67 -13.47
N LEU A 162 1.58 6.27 -12.20
CA LEU A 162 2.27 6.88 -11.06
C LEU A 162 3.75 6.47 -10.97
N LEU A 163 4.13 5.38 -11.64
CA LEU A 163 5.53 4.89 -11.66
C LEU A 163 6.42 5.65 -12.65
N ASP A 164 5.83 6.48 -13.51
CA ASP A 164 6.55 7.28 -14.51
C ASP A 164 7.34 8.42 -13.86
N THR A 165 6.84 8.96 -12.75
CA THR A 165 7.49 10.03 -11.99
C THR A 165 8.24 9.52 -10.75
N LEU A 166 8.21 8.21 -10.50
CA LEU A 166 8.85 7.61 -9.34
C LEU A 166 10.39 7.67 -9.49
N PRO A 167 11.13 8.17 -8.47
CA PRO A 167 12.58 8.17 -8.50
C PRO A 167 13.15 6.78 -8.77
N LEU A 168 14.21 6.70 -9.57
CA LEU A 168 14.78 5.42 -10.00
C LEU A 168 15.22 4.53 -8.82
N ALA A 169 15.71 5.12 -7.73
CA ALA A 169 16.09 4.39 -6.52
C ALA A 169 14.88 3.68 -5.89
N GLU A 170 13.75 4.38 -5.73
CA GLU A 170 12.50 3.82 -5.21
C GLU A 170 11.92 2.73 -6.12
N TYR A 171 12.03 2.94 -7.44
CA TYR A 171 11.65 1.91 -8.40
C TYR A 171 12.50 0.65 -8.25
N ARG A 172 13.82 0.78 -8.12
CA ARG A 172 14.75 -0.35 -7.94
C ARG A 172 14.52 -1.08 -6.62
N SER A 173 14.27 -0.35 -5.53
CA SER A 173 13.90 -0.95 -4.23
C SER A 173 12.64 -1.79 -4.38
N GLY A 174 11.59 -1.27 -5.02
CA GLY A 174 10.38 -2.06 -5.31
C GLY A 174 10.60 -3.25 -6.26
N LEU A 175 11.56 -3.15 -7.19
CA LEU A 175 11.90 -4.25 -8.11
C LEU A 175 12.53 -5.44 -7.37
N ALA A 176 13.17 -5.23 -6.22
CA ALA A 176 13.69 -6.30 -5.39
C ALA A 176 12.57 -7.25 -4.92
N GLU A 177 11.39 -6.71 -4.58
CA GLU A 177 10.23 -7.53 -4.21
C GLU A 177 9.62 -8.30 -5.39
N VAL A 178 9.70 -7.72 -6.59
CA VAL A 178 9.35 -8.42 -7.83
C VAL A 178 10.31 -9.60 -8.04
N VAL A 179 11.62 -9.38 -7.93
CA VAL A 179 12.65 -10.43 -8.02
C VAL A 179 12.41 -11.53 -6.98
N LYS A 180 12.10 -11.16 -5.73
CA LYS A 180 11.73 -12.10 -4.67
C LYS A 180 10.60 -13.02 -5.12
N CYS A 181 9.50 -12.46 -5.63
CA CYS A 181 8.36 -13.22 -6.17
C CYS A 181 8.81 -14.22 -7.26
N GLY A 182 9.78 -13.84 -8.08
CA GLY A 182 10.35 -14.70 -9.11
C GLY A 182 11.08 -15.92 -8.55
N PHE A 183 11.88 -15.75 -7.49
CA PHE A 183 12.58 -16.85 -6.85
C PHE A 183 11.66 -17.79 -6.06
N ILE A 184 10.64 -17.25 -5.41
CA ILE A 184 9.82 -18.03 -4.47
C ILE A 184 8.63 -18.72 -5.14
N ALA A 185 8.14 -18.23 -6.29
CA ALA A 185 6.88 -18.74 -6.86
C ALA A 185 6.70 -18.61 -8.39
N ASP A 186 7.17 -17.55 -9.05
CA ASP A 186 6.97 -17.35 -10.51
C ASP A 186 8.28 -17.10 -11.27
N PRO A 187 9.03 -18.15 -11.67
CA PRO A 187 10.28 -18.02 -12.42
C PRO A 187 10.16 -17.22 -13.73
N GLY A 188 8.96 -17.08 -14.29
CA GLY A 188 8.73 -16.24 -15.47
C GLY A 188 9.05 -14.76 -15.22
N ILE A 189 8.97 -14.30 -13.97
CA ILE A 189 9.48 -12.98 -13.57
C ILE A 189 10.99 -12.88 -13.82
N LEU A 190 11.75 -13.91 -13.46
CA LEU A 190 13.20 -13.93 -13.64
C LEU A 190 13.60 -13.96 -15.11
N GLU A 191 12.84 -14.69 -15.94
CA GLU A 191 13.03 -14.71 -17.40
C GLU A 191 12.82 -13.32 -18.03
N LEU A 192 11.76 -12.61 -17.62
CA LEU A 192 11.50 -11.24 -18.08
C LEU A 192 12.60 -10.27 -17.66
N LEU A 193 13.10 -10.39 -16.42
CA LEU A 193 14.18 -9.54 -15.91
C LEU A 193 15.56 -9.90 -16.47
N ALA A 194 15.77 -11.16 -16.89
CA ALA A 194 16.99 -11.53 -17.60
C ALA A 194 17.05 -10.88 -19.00
N ALA A 195 15.90 -10.71 -19.66
CA ALA A 195 15.80 -10.02 -20.94
C ALA A 195 15.88 -8.49 -20.82
N ASP A 196 15.31 -7.91 -19.76
CA ASP A 196 15.41 -6.48 -19.41
C ASP A 196 15.58 -6.31 -17.89
N PRO A 197 16.83 -6.16 -17.40
CA PRO A 197 17.11 -6.00 -15.97
C PRO A 197 16.51 -4.73 -15.36
N THR A 198 16.09 -3.76 -16.18
CA THR A 198 15.42 -2.56 -15.68
C THR A 198 13.97 -2.84 -15.32
N GLY A 199 13.36 -3.91 -15.86
CA GLY A 199 11.95 -4.24 -15.71
C GLY A 199 10.98 -3.26 -16.39
N ARG A 200 11.48 -2.24 -17.09
CA ARG A 200 10.63 -1.16 -17.62
C ARG A 200 9.85 -1.61 -18.86
N ALA A 201 10.44 -2.39 -19.75
CA ALA A 201 9.78 -2.82 -20.97
C ALA A 201 8.54 -3.71 -20.71
N ARG A 202 8.53 -4.42 -19.57
CA ARG A 202 7.46 -5.34 -19.16
C ARG A 202 6.89 -5.02 -17.78
N GLN A 203 6.95 -3.75 -17.38
CA GLN A 203 6.55 -3.27 -16.04
C GLN A 203 5.14 -3.75 -15.64
N ALA A 204 4.15 -3.59 -16.53
CA ALA A 204 2.78 -3.98 -16.25
C ALA A 204 2.65 -5.48 -15.95
N GLU A 205 3.32 -6.32 -16.74
CA GLU A 205 3.29 -7.77 -16.54
C GLU A 205 4.01 -8.19 -15.27
N LEU A 206 5.17 -7.60 -14.99
CA LEU A 206 5.93 -7.84 -13.76
C LEU A 206 5.09 -7.51 -12.52
N VAL A 207 4.39 -6.36 -12.53
CA VAL A 207 3.48 -5.97 -11.44
C VAL A 207 2.34 -6.98 -11.30
N VAL A 208 1.67 -7.36 -12.39
CA VAL A 208 0.57 -8.34 -12.34
C VAL A 208 1.04 -9.68 -11.79
N ARG A 209 2.20 -10.17 -12.22
CA ARG A 209 2.77 -11.44 -11.76
C ARG A 209 3.13 -11.40 -10.27
N ALA A 210 3.83 -10.36 -9.82
CA ALA A 210 4.21 -10.20 -8.42
C ALA A 210 2.97 -10.08 -7.51
N VAL A 211 1.97 -9.27 -7.91
CA VAL A 211 0.71 -9.16 -7.17
C VAL A 211 -0.03 -10.50 -7.15
N ARG A 212 0.01 -11.30 -8.22
CA ARG A 212 -0.60 -12.64 -8.25
C ARG A 212 0.02 -13.54 -7.19
N VAL A 213 1.35 -13.63 -7.15
CA VAL A 213 2.08 -14.43 -6.15
C VAL A 213 1.65 -14.01 -4.74
N LYS A 214 1.64 -12.70 -4.46
CA LYS A 214 1.24 -12.22 -3.13
C LYS A 214 -0.23 -12.48 -2.82
N ALA A 215 -1.13 -12.27 -3.78
CA ALA A 215 -2.55 -12.51 -3.63
C ALA A 215 -2.86 -13.97 -3.30
N GLU A 216 -2.23 -14.92 -3.98
CA GLU A 216 -2.40 -16.36 -3.73
C GLU A 216 -1.98 -16.71 -2.30
N VAL A 217 -0.77 -16.30 -1.90
CA VAL A 217 -0.23 -16.60 -0.57
C VAL A 217 -1.07 -15.95 0.55
N VAL A 218 -1.51 -14.71 0.37
CA VAL A 218 -2.38 -14.01 1.33
C VAL A 218 -3.76 -14.65 1.43
N SER A 219 -4.32 -15.13 0.30
CA SER A 219 -5.64 -15.77 0.27
C SER A 219 -5.66 -17.05 1.09
N GLU A 220 -4.53 -17.76 1.14
CA GLU A 220 -4.34 -18.98 1.94
C GLU A 220 -4.01 -18.66 3.41
N ASP A 221 -3.22 -17.61 3.68
CA ASP A 221 -2.76 -17.26 5.03
C ASP A 221 -2.73 -15.73 5.25
N LEU A 222 -3.84 -15.19 5.75
CA LEU A 222 -3.94 -13.76 6.07
C LEU A 222 -3.05 -13.36 7.25
N THR A 223 -2.81 -14.26 8.20
CA THR A 223 -2.20 -13.91 9.51
C THR A 223 -0.71 -14.20 9.61
N ASP A 224 -0.09 -14.67 8.53
CA ASP A 224 1.35 -14.92 8.46
C ASP A 224 1.87 -15.91 9.50
N THR A 225 1.16 -17.03 9.64
CA THR A 225 1.51 -18.10 10.59
C THR A 225 1.93 -19.41 9.93
N GLY A 226 1.90 -19.47 8.59
CA GLY A 226 2.27 -20.64 7.81
C GLY A 226 2.94 -20.26 6.49
N ARG A 227 2.34 -20.64 5.36
CA ARG A 227 2.94 -20.51 4.02
C ARG A 227 3.43 -19.09 3.72
N ARG A 228 2.79 -18.06 4.27
CA ARG A 228 3.14 -16.67 4.00
C ARG A 228 4.53 -16.26 4.48
N GLU A 229 5.15 -17.04 5.37
CA GLU A 229 6.55 -16.86 5.78
C GLU A 229 7.51 -16.86 4.57
N MET A 230 7.18 -17.55 3.47
CA MET A 230 8.00 -17.53 2.25
C MET A 230 8.23 -16.12 1.68
N LEU A 231 7.31 -15.18 1.96
CA LEU A 231 7.45 -13.78 1.55
C LEU A 231 8.58 -13.06 2.30
N ASN A 232 9.14 -13.65 3.36
CA ASN A 232 10.29 -13.14 4.08
C ASN A 232 11.63 -13.58 3.45
N TYR A 233 11.63 -14.24 2.29
CA TYR A 233 12.86 -14.58 1.57
C TYR A 233 13.74 -13.32 1.38
N GLY A 234 15.01 -13.40 1.82
CA GLY A 234 15.97 -12.28 1.83
C GLY A 234 15.84 -11.30 3.00
N HIS A 235 14.71 -11.26 3.71
CA HIS A 235 14.43 -10.23 4.71
C HIS A 235 15.21 -10.40 6.02
N THR A 236 15.60 -11.62 6.40
CA THR A 236 16.39 -11.84 7.63
C THR A 236 17.73 -11.09 7.58
N LEU A 237 18.45 -11.20 6.46
CA LEU A 237 19.70 -10.45 6.24
C LEU A 237 19.40 -8.98 5.91
N GLY A 238 18.37 -8.72 5.10
CA GLY A 238 17.95 -7.37 4.72
C GLY A 238 17.71 -6.48 5.94
N HIS A 239 16.87 -6.92 6.88
CA HIS A 239 16.59 -6.19 8.11
C HIS A 239 17.84 -5.94 8.96
N ALA A 240 18.78 -6.89 9.01
CA ALA A 240 20.04 -6.71 9.74
C ALA A 240 20.92 -5.62 9.10
N ILE A 241 21.00 -5.58 7.76
CA ILE A 241 21.73 -4.54 7.02
C ILE A 241 21.07 -3.17 7.20
N GLU A 242 19.74 -3.09 7.05
CA GLU A 242 18.98 -1.87 7.27
C GLU A 242 19.21 -1.31 8.69
N SER A 243 19.12 -2.17 9.70
CA SER A 243 19.36 -1.80 11.10
C SER A 243 20.80 -1.32 11.33
N ALA A 244 21.80 -2.08 10.85
CA ALA A 244 23.22 -1.73 10.98
C ALA A 244 23.60 -0.43 10.25
N SER A 245 22.88 -0.09 9.18
CA SER A 245 23.09 1.15 8.41
C SER A 245 22.33 2.37 8.98
N GLY A 246 21.60 2.22 10.07
CA GLY A 246 20.70 3.27 10.58
C GLY A 246 19.61 3.66 9.57
N TYR A 247 19.17 2.70 8.74
CA TYR A 247 18.16 2.87 7.68
C TYR A 247 18.54 3.86 6.57
N SER A 248 19.84 4.04 6.35
CA SER A 248 20.39 4.78 5.21
C SER A 248 20.39 3.94 3.91
N VAL A 249 20.37 2.60 4.02
CA VAL A 249 20.17 1.66 2.92
C VAL A 249 18.73 1.14 2.96
N ARG A 250 18.08 1.07 1.78
CA ARG A 250 16.69 0.62 1.56
C ARG A 250 16.56 0.02 0.16
#